data_AF-A0A3B3ST50-F1
#
_entry.id   AF-A0A3B3ST50-F1
#
_cell.length_a   1.000
_cell.length_b   1.000
_cell.length_c   1.000
_cell.angle_alpha   90.00
_cell.angle_beta   90.00
_cell.angle_gamma   90.00
#
_symmetry.space_group_name_H-M   'P 1'
#
loop_
_entity.id
_entity.type
_entity.pdbx_description
1 polymer ?
#
loop_
_entity_poly.entity_id
_entity_poly.type
_entity_poly.pdbx_seq_one_letter_code
_entity_poly.pdbx_strand_id
1 'polypeptide(L)'
;MLMPLEDLKKIYELLFRDGVMVAKKDKSPESRHPELQGHITNLQVIRAMGSLKSRGYVKETFAWRHYYWYLTNEGIAYLRDYLRLPPEIVPASLQRVRRQVAPLEVTRRTARVQTLEGPTSYVTKPAPQTRAEGQEMLAERQAYRHKRAVATEEGALRTEGVARSRGHPLEFLPQLFFLMCF
;
A
#
# COMPACT_ATOMS: atom_id res chain seq x y z
N MET A 1 5.07 5.53 32.18
CA MET A 1 4.03 6.57 32.28
C MET A 1 2.90 5.98 33.09
N LEU A 2 2.41 6.68 34.11
CA LEU A 2 1.22 6.24 34.84
C LEU A 2 -0.01 6.54 33.97
N MET A 3 -0.77 5.51 33.61
CA MET A 3 -2.02 5.61 32.84
C MET A 3 -3.08 4.81 33.58
N PRO A 4 -4.34 5.29 33.68
CA PRO A 4 -5.43 4.47 34.21
C PRO A 4 -5.62 3.22 33.35
N LEU A 5 -5.88 2.09 34.00
CA LEU A 5 -6.00 0.78 33.34
C LEU A 5 -7.16 0.73 32.35
N GLU A 6 -8.23 1.47 32.62
CA GLU A 6 -9.42 1.56 31.77
C GLU A 6 -9.10 2.18 30.40
N ASP A 7 -8.31 3.25 30.38
CA ASP A 7 -7.93 3.92 29.12
C ASP A 7 -6.97 3.06 28.30
N LEU A 8 -6.06 2.37 28.98
CA LEU A 8 -5.15 1.42 28.34
C LEU A 8 -5.93 0.26 27.69
N LYS A 9 -6.91 -0.30 28.40
CA LYS A 9 -7.81 -1.33 27.85
C LYS A 9 -8.56 -0.82 26.61
N LYS A 10 -9.13 0.38 26.66
CA LYS A 10 -9.82 1.01 25.51
C LYS A 10 -8.90 1.16 24.28
N ILE A 11 -7.65 1.58 24.48
CA ILE A 11 -6.66 1.68 23.39
C ILE A 11 -6.41 0.30 22.78
N TYR A 12 -6.27 -0.74 23.61
CA TYR A 12 -6.02 -2.11 23.13
C TYR A 12 -7.22 -2.72 22.44
N GLU A 13 -8.43 -2.47 22.93
CA GLU A 13 -9.67 -2.89 22.28
C GLU A 13 -9.81 -2.27 20.89
N LEU A 14 -9.57 -0.97 20.75
CA LEU A 14 -9.61 -0.28 19.46
C LEU A 14 -8.57 -0.87 18.50
N LEU A 15 -7.31 -1.02 18.97
CA LEU A 15 -6.24 -1.62 18.19
C LEU A 15 -6.59 -3.04 17.71
N PHE A 16 -7.24 -3.85 18.55
CA PHE A 16 -7.61 -5.21 18.21
C PHE A 16 -8.80 -5.29 17.26
N ARG A 17 -9.77 -4.37 17.36
CA ARG A 17 -10.92 -4.29 16.45
C ARG A 17 -10.47 -4.00 15.03
N ASP A 18 -9.66 -2.96 14.86
CA ASP A 18 -9.28 -2.48 13.53
C ASP A 18 -8.02 -3.19 12.99
N GLY A 19 -7.12 -3.61 13.89
CA GLY A 19 -5.82 -4.21 13.55
C GLY A 19 -4.76 -3.21 13.09
N VAL A 20 -5.14 -1.94 12.96
CA VAL A 20 -4.28 -0.81 12.60
C VAL A 20 -4.71 0.38 13.45
N MET A 21 -3.75 1.21 13.87
CA MET A 21 -4.06 2.46 14.57
C MET A 21 -3.18 3.58 14.04
N VAL A 22 -3.74 4.79 13.96
CA VAL A 22 -3.03 5.98 13.52
C VAL A 22 -3.08 7.04 14.61
N ALA A 23 -1.98 7.73 14.90
CA ALA A 23 -2.03 8.89 15.78
C ALA A 23 -1.13 10.01 15.28
N LYS A 24 -1.59 11.25 15.44
CA LYS A 24 -0.76 12.43 15.18
C LYS A 24 0.24 12.61 16.32
N LYS A 25 1.51 12.89 15.97
CA LYS A 25 2.58 13.22 16.92
C LYS A 25 2.38 14.64 17.45
N ASP A 26 1.42 14.77 18.35
CA ASP A 26 1.17 15.96 19.14
C ASP A 26 1.22 15.55 20.61
N LYS A 27 2.11 16.21 21.38
CA LYS A 27 2.32 15.94 22.81
C LYS A 27 1.48 16.86 23.70
N SER A 28 0.63 17.68 23.09
CA SER A 28 -0.20 18.64 23.81
C SER A 28 -1.31 17.91 24.58
N PRO A 29 -1.64 18.36 25.81
CA PRO A 29 -2.68 17.73 26.63
C PRO A 29 -4.09 17.84 26.04
N GLU A 30 -4.34 18.85 25.21
CA GLU A 30 -5.65 19.10 24.58
C GLU A 30 -5.89 18.24 23.33
N SER A 31 -4.84 17.64 22.76
CA SER A 31 -4.94 16.85 21.54
C SER A 31 -5.49 15.45 21.85
N ARG A 32 -6.80 15.29 21.66
CA ARG A 32 -7.52 14.02 21.80
C ARG A 32 -7.49 13.21 20.50
N HIS A 33 -7.62 11.90 20.64
CA HIS A 33 -7.66 10.99 19.51
C HIS A 33 -9.11 10.85 18.99
N PRO A 34 -9.39 11.04 17.68
CA PRO A 34 -10.76 11.08 17.17
C PRO A 34 -11.53 9.76 17.29
N GLU A 35 -10.86 8.61 17.20
CA GLU A 35 -11.50 7.30 17.23
C GLU A 35 -11.82 6.83 18.66
N LEU A 36 -11.10 7.38 19.65
CA LEU A 36 -11.34 7.11 21.07
C LEU A 36 -12.31 8.16 21.59
N GLN A 37 -13.60 7.79 21.67
CA GLN A 37 -14.68 8.64 22.20
C GLN A 37 -14.57 8.85 23.73
N GLY A 38 -13.44 9.37 24.22
CA GLY A 38 -13.15 9.56 25.64
C GLY A 38 -12.08 10.60 25.93
N HIS A 39 -11.69 10.72 27.21
CA HIS A 39 -10.62 11.61 27.71
C HIS A 39 -9.20 11.13 27.31
N ILE A 40 -9.06 10.32 26.26
CA ILE A 40 -7.78 9.72 25.88
C ILE A 40 -7.02 10.67 24.97
N THR A 41 -5.82 11.04 25.41
CA THR A 41 -4.92 11.96 24.71
C THR A 41 -4.02 11.23 23.72
N ASN A 42 -3.58 11.91 22.67
CA ASN A 42 -2.62 11.34 21.71
C ASN A 42 -1.31 10.94 22.39
N LEU A 43 -0.89 11.66 23.43
CA LEU A 43 0.29 11.31 24.21
C LEU A 43 0.15 9.93 24.86
N GLN A 44 -1.02 9.63 25.45
CA GLN A 44 -1.30 8.34 26.05
C GLN A 44 -1.19 7.21 25.01
N VAL A 45 -1.81 7.40 23.84
CA VAL A 45 -1.74 6.44 22.73
C VAL A 45 -0.29 6.20 22.30
N ILE A 46 0.48 7.27 22.05
CA ILE A 46 1.88 7.17 21.61
C ILE A 46 2.73 6.42 22.64
N ARG A 47 2.51 6.66 23.93
CA ARG A 47 3.27 6.00 25.01
C ARG A 47 2.88 4.52 25.16
N ALA A 48 1.59 4.19 25.08
CA ALA A 48 1.11 2.81 25.08
C ALA A 48 1.67 2.03 23.88
N MET A 49 1.55 2.59 22.68
CA MET A 49 2.05 1.97 21.46
C MET A 49 3.58 1.81 21.44
N GLY A 50 4.31 2.78 22.02
CA GLY A 50 5.76 2.66 22.20
C GLY A 50 6.16 1.44 23.03
N SER A 51 5.38 1.10 24.05
CA SER A 51 5.61 -0.08 24.89
C SER A 51 5.30 -1.41 24.18
N LEU A 52 4.28 -1.43 23.32
CA LEU A 52 3.95 -2.60 22.50
C LEU A 52 5.01 -2.82 21.42
N LYS A 53 5.51 -1.74 20.81
CA LYS A 53 6.59 -1.78 19.82
C LYS A 53 7.87 -2.33 20.41
N SER A 54 8.29 -1.86 21.59
CA SER A 54 9.54 -2.34 22.21
C SER A 54 9.53 -3.83 22.50
N ARG A 55 8.35 -4.45 22.57
CA ARG A 55 8.16 -5.89 22.75
C ARG A 55 7.95 -6.67 21.45
N GLY A 56 7.87 -6.00 20.29
CA GLY A 56 7.68 -6.64 18.99
C GLY A 56 6.22 -6.92 18.59
N TYR A 57 5.23 -6.50 19.39
CA TYR A 57 3.81 -6.76 19.12
C TYR A 57 3.20 -5.89 18.02
N VAL A 58 3.86 -4.79 17.68
CA VAL A 58 3.37 -3.80 16.72
C VAL A 58 4.52 -3.31 15.86
N LYS A 59 4.27 -3.21 14.56
CA LYS A 59 5.18 -2.55 13.61
C LYS A 59 4.79 -1.09 13.46
N GLU A 60 5.72 -0.20 13.77
CA GLU A 60 5.53 1.25 13.61
C GLU A 60 6.12 1.74 12.29
N THR A 61 5.39 2.61 11.60
CA THR A 61 5.91 3.47 10.54
C THR A 61 5.57 4.91 10.86
N PHE A 62 6.53 5.82 10.69
CA PHE A 62 6.35 7.23 11.02
C PHE A 62 6.53 8.08 9.76
N ALA A 63 5.50 8.82 9.39
CA ALA A 63 5.50 9.65 8.20
C ALA A 63 4.64 10.90 8.43
N TRP A 64 5.08 12.06 7.94
CA TRP A 64 4.31 13.31 7.99
C TRP A 64 3.81 13.71 9.39
N ARG A 65 4.62 13.48 10.44
CA ARG A 65 4.22 13.65 11.86
C ARG A 65 3.05 12.76 12.31
N HIS A 66 2.73 11.70 11.58
CA HIS A 66 1.77 10.67 11.97
C HIS A 66 2.48 9.34 12.23
N TYR A 67 2.06 8.68 13.29
CA TYR A 67 2.38 7.31 13.60
C TYR A 67 1.34 6.39 12.99
N TYR A 68 1.79 5.39 12.28
CA TYR A 68 0.98 4.31 11.74
C TYR A 68 1.48 3.01 12.36
N TRP A 69 0.60 2.32 13.06
CA TRP A 69 0.89 1.09 13.76
C TRP A 69 0.13 -0.07 13.13
N TYR A 70 0.85 -1.14 12.83
CA TYR A 70 0.31 -2.38 12.31
C TYR A 70 0.47 -3.48 13.34
N LEU A 71 -0.61 -4.16 13.68
CA LEU A 71 -0.57 -5.27 14.63
C LEU A 71 0.11 -6.49 13.99
N THR A 72 1.05 -7.12 14.72
CA THR A 72 1.72 -8.35 14.28
C THR A 72 0.98 -9.60 14.80
N ASN A 73 1.30 -10.78 14.26
CA ASN A 73 0.68 -12.04 14.70
C ASN A 73 0.93 -12.32 16.20
N GLU A 74 2.14 -12.02 16.69
CA GLU A 74 2.48 -12.14 18.11
C GLU A 74 1.68 -11.15 18.97
N GLY A 75 1.51 -9.91 18.47
CA GLY A 75 0.68 -8.91 19.13
C GLY A 75 -0.78 -9.31 19.22
N ILE A 76 -1.33 -10.00 18.21
CA ILE A 76 -2.70 -10.55 18.25
C ILE A 76 -2.83 -11.55 19.40
N ALA A 77 -1.88 -12.48 19.55
CA ALA A 77 -1.90 -13.45 20.65
C ALA A 77 -1.83 -12.75 22.02
N TYR A 78 -0.91 -11.79 22.18
CA TYR A 78 -0.76 -11.02 23.41
C TYR A 78 -2.04 -10.27 23.80
N LEU A 79 -2.68 -9.58 22.84
CA LEU A 79 -3.89 -8.81 23.12
C LEU A 79 -5.08 -9.71 23.46
N ARG A 80 -5.17 -10.91 22.87
CA ARG A 80 -6.20 -11.90 23.24
C ARG A 80 -6.06 -12.34 24.69
N ASP A 81 -4.84 -12.67 25.11
CA ASP A 81 -4.57 -13.08 26.49
C ASP A 81 -4.79 -11.93 27.48
N TYR A 82 -4.45 -10.70 27.09
CA TYR A 82 -4.62 -9.52 27.93
C TYR A 82 -6.09 -9.14 28.11
N LEU A 83 -6.86 -9.11 27.01
CA LEU A 83 -8.27 -8.72 27.01
C LEU A 83 -9.21 -9.88 27.38
N ARG A 84 -8.69 -11.11 27.48
CA ARG A 84 -9.46 -12.34 27.78
C ARG A 84 -10.56 -12.60 26.75
N LEU A 85 -10.23 -12.41 25.48
CA LEU A 85 -11.14 -12.64 24.35
C LEU A 85 -11.02 -14.10 23.86
N PRO A 86 -12.12 -14.71 23.37
CA PRO A 86 -12.04 -16.03 22.73
C PRO A 86 -11.20 -15.98 21.44
N PRO A 87 -10.57 -17.11 21.04
CA PRO A 87 -9.66 -17.15 19.89
C PRO A 87 -10.35 -16.94 18.53
N GLU A 88 -11.68 -16.98 18.51
CA GLU A 88 -12.51 -16.78 17.31
C GLU A 88 -12.46 -15.34 16.78
N ILE A 89 -12.26 -14.36 17.67
CA ILE A 89 -12.29 -12.96 17.27
C ILE A 89 -10.98 -12.61 16.58
N VAL A 90 -11.09 -12.27 15.31
CA VAL A 90 -9.99 -11.92 14.42
C VAL A 90 -10.11 -10.42 14.10
N PRO A 91 -9.00 -9.64 14.13
CA PRO A 91 -9.02 -8.23 13.78
C PRO A 91 -9.57 -8.01 12.37
N ALA A 92 -10.21 -6.86 12.14
CA ALA A 92 -10.83 -6.52 10.86
C ALA A 92 -9.85 -6.64 9.67
N SER A 93 -8.56 -6.34 9.88
CA SER A 93 -7.51 -6.47 8.87
C SER A 93 -7.33 -7.87 8.30
N LEU A 94 -7.63 -8.92 9.10
CA LEU A 94 -7.53 -10.32 8.70
C LEU A 94 -8.87 -10.90 8.24
N GLN A 95 -9.98 -10.22 8.51
CA GLN A 95 -11.29 -10.64 8.02
C GLN A 95 -11.35 -10.40 6.51
N ARG A 96 -11.36 -11.48 5.74
CA ARG A 96 -11.47 -11.42 4.28
C ARG A 96 -12.88 -10.95 3.91
N VAL A 97 -13.03 -9.65 3.65
CA VAL A 97 -14.26 -9.11 3.04
C VAL A 97 -14.41 -9.73 1.66
N ARG A 98 -15.33 -10.69 1.53
CA ARG A 98 -15.71 -11.27 0.24
C ARG A 98 -16.45 -10.18 -0.52
N ARG A 99 -15.72 -9.38 -1.33
CA ARG A 99 -16.33 -8.46 -2.28
C ARG A 99 -17.26 -9.28 -3.16
N GLN A 100 -18.55 -9.11 -2.98
CA GLN A 100 -19.54 -9.61 -3.92
C GLN A 100 -19.36 -8.78 -5.17
N VAL A 101 -18.65 -9.34 -6.16
CA VAL A 101 -18.67 -8.80 -7.51
C VAL A 101 -20.11 -8.98 -7.97
N ALA A 102 -20.91 -7.92 -7.90
CA ALA A 102 -22.17 -7.88 -8.62
C ALA A 102 -21.85 -8.28 -10.06
N PRO A 103 -22.51 -9.30 -10.65
CA PRO A 103 -22.28 -9.64 -12.04
C PRO A 103 -22.61 -8.39 -12.85
N LEU A 104 -21.59 -7.71 -13.35
CA LEU A 104 -21.79 -6.66 -14.34
C LEU A 104 -22.48 -7.34 -15.52
N GLU A 105 -23.69 -6.91 -15.85
CA GLU A 105 -24.40 -7.30 -17.07
C GLU A 105 -23.50 -6.99 -18.28
N VAL A 106 -22.68 -7.94 -18.71
CA VAL A 106 -21.90 -7.87 -19.95
C VAL A 106 -22.83 -8.00 -21.19
N THR A 107 -24.10 -8.36 -20.99
CA THR A 107 -25.03 -8.71 -22.07
C THR A 107 -25.68 -7.53 -22.80
N ARG A 108 -25.43 -6.27 -22.43
CA ARG A 108 -26.12 -5.11 -23.04
C ARG A 108 -25.27 -4.20 -23.93
N ARG A 109 -24.02 -4.57 -24.24
CA ARG A 109 -23.13 -3.74 -25.09
C ARG A 109 -23.12 -4.08 -26.57
N THR A 110 -23.83 -5.11 -27.02
CA THR A 110 -23.88 -5.49 -28.45
C THR A 110 -25.08 -4.94 -29.23
N ALA A 111 -26.01 -4.21 -28.60
CA ALA A 111 -27.28 -3.87 -29.24
C ALA A 111 -27.48 -2.40 -29.65
N ARG A 112 -26.56 -1.47 -29.38
CA ARG A 112 -26.79 -0.06 -29.77
C ARG A 112 -25.51 0.71 -30.05
N VAL A 113 -24.97 0.53 -31.25
CA VAL A 113 -24.14 1.58 -31.87
C VAL A 113 -25.10 2.70 -32.25
N GLN A 114 -25.11 3.80 -31.51
CA GLN A 114 -25.79 5.03 -31.97
C GLN A 114 -24.89 5.66 -33.04
N THR A 115 -25.27 5.52 -34.30
CA THR A 115 -24.75 6.36 -35.38
C THR A 115 -25.35 7.75 -35.21
N LEU A 116 -24.56 8.69 -34.70
CA LEU A 116 -24.92 10.11 -34.77
C LEU A 116 -24.45 10.63 -36.13
N GLU A 117 -25.41 11.06 -36.95
CA GLU A 117 -25.18 11.81 -38.18
C GLU A 117 -24.69 13.21 -37.79
N GLY A 118 -23.37 13.36 -37.69
CA GLY A 118 -22.69 14.65 -37.61
C GLY A 118 -21.71 14.76 -38.78
N PRO A 119 -21.45 15.97 -39.34
CA PRO A 119 -20.40 16.15 -40.34
C PRO A 119 -19.03 15.93 -39.68
N THR A 120 -18.60 14.68 -39.57
CA THR A 120 -17.31 14.32 -39.02
C THR A 120 -16.26 14.55 -40.10
N SER A 121 -15.54 15.66 -40.04
CA SER A 121 -14.33 15.92 -40.84
C SER A 121 -13.11 15.10 -40.36
N TYR A 122 -13.32 14.07 -39.55
CA TYR A 122 -12.27 13.09 -39.30
C TYR A 122 -12.25 12.13 -40.48
N VAL A 123 -11.21 12.28 -41.31
CA VAL A 123 -10.81 11.28 -42.31
C VAL A 123 -10.75 9.93 -41.59
N THR A 124 -11.73 9.07 -41.86
CA THR A 124 -11.75 7.70 -41.39
C THR A 124 -10.50 7.03 -41.96
N LYS A 125 -9.60 6.57 -41.08
CA LYS A 125 -8.45 5.78 -41.50
C LYS A 125 -9.00 4.57 -42.28
N PRO A 126 -8.62 4.36 -43.55
CA PRO A 126 -9.25 3.34 -44.37
C PRO A 126 -9.08 1.98 -43.70
N ALA A 127 -10.20 1.31 -43.44
CA ALA A 127 -10.19 -0.08 -43.02
C ALA A 127 -9.65 -0.93 -44.18
N PRO A 128 -8.91 -2.03 -43.89
CA PRO A 128 -8.34 -2.87 -44.94
C PRO A 128 -9.46 -3.38 -45.83
N GLN A 129 -9.37 -3.07 -47.12
CA GLN A 129 -10.41 -3.37 -48.10
C GLN A 129 -10.43 -4.86 -48.43
N THR A 130 -9.33 -5.56 -48.17
CA THR A 130 -9.19 -6.99 -48.40
C THR A 130 -8.62 -7.72 -47.18
N ARG A 131 -8.98 -9.01 -47.05
CA ARG A 131 -8.51 -9.90 -45.98
C ARG A 131 -6.97 -10.00 -45.92
N ALA A 132 -6.30 -9.80 -47.06
CA ALA A 132 -4.84 -9.80 -47.18
C ALA A 132 -4.21 -8.57 -46.51
N GLU A 133 -4.72 -7.37 -46.75
CA GLU A 133 -4.25 -6.12 -46.12
C GLU A 133 -4.41 -6.16 -44.58
N GLY A 134 -5.49 -6.78 -44.09
CA GLY A 134 -5.69 -7.00 -42.66
C GLY A 134 -4.66 -7.95 -42.04
N GLN A 135 -4.24 -8.98 -42.79
CA GLN A 135 -3.19 -9.91 -42.36
C GLN A 135 -1.81 -9.24 -42.36
N GLU A 136 -1.52 -8.38 -43.34
CA GLU A 136 -0.27 -7.63 -43.41
C GLU A 136 -0.14 -6.62 -42.25
N MET A 137 -1.20 -5.88 -41.91
CA MET A 137 -1.18 -4.98 -40.75
C MET A 137 -0.98 -5.72 -39.41
N LEU A 138 -1.52 -6.94 -39.29
CA LEU A 138 -1.28 -7.79 -38.11
C LEU A 138 0.16 -8.28 -38.07
N ALA A 139 0.74 -8.64 -39.21
CA ALA A 139 2.14 -9.04 -39.32
C ALA A 139 3.09 -7.88 -39.00
N GLU A 140 2.80 -6.66 -39.47
CA GLU A 140 3.56 -5.45 -39.18
C GLU A 140 3.51 -5.11 -37.67
N ARG A 141 2.35 -5.27 -37.03
CA ARG A 141 2.18 -5.07 -35.59
C ARG A 141 2.96 -6.10 -34.76
N GLN A 142 3.04 -7.34 -35.23
CA GLN A 142 3.86 -8.39 -34.61
C GLN A 142 5.36 -8.12 -34.80
N ALA A 143 5.77 -7.65 -35.99
CA ALA A 143 7.15 -7.27 -36.27
C ALA A 143 7.62 -6.11 -35.37
N TYR A 144 6.77 -5.10 -35.13
CA TYR A 144 7.08 -4.02 -34.20
C TYR A 144 7.25 -4.52 -32.75
N ARG A 145 6.41 -5.46 -32.31
CA ARG A 145 6.50 -6.07 -30.98
C ARG A 145 7.80 -6.86 -30.82
N HIS A 146 8.18 -7.63 -31.85
CA HIS A 146 9.45 -8.35 -31.86
C HIS A 146 10.65 -7.41 -31.88
N LYS A 147 10.64 -6.32 -32.66
CA LYS A 147 11.72 -5.32 -32.65
C LYS A 147 11.94 -4.68 -31.27
N ARG A 148 10.88 -4.37 -30.52
CA ARG A 148 11.05 -3.85 -29.14
C ARG A 148 11.57 -4.88 -28.16
N ALA A 149 11.15 -6.14 -28.30
CA ALA A 149 11.68 -7.24 -27.48
C ALA A 149 13.17 -7.45 -27.76
N VAL A 150 13.56 -7.53 -29.03
CA VAL A 150 14.97 -7.67 -29.47
C VAL A 150 15.81 -6.48 -29.02
N ALA A 151 15.33 -5.23 -29.12
CA ALA A 151 16.06 -4.06 -28.62
C ALA A 151 16.24 -4.06 -27.08
N THR A 152 15.30 -4.66 -26.35
CA THR A 152 15.41 -4.83 -24.89
C THR A 152 16.42 -5.93 -24.55
N GLU A 153 16.45 -7.02 -25.32
CA GLU A 153 17.40 -8.12 -25.17
C GLU A 153 18.84 -7.72 -25.58
N GLU A 154 19.01 -6.94 -26.65
CA GLU A 154 20.30 -6.36 -27.06
C GLU A 154 20.83 -5.33 -26.04
N GLY A 155 19.92 -4.57 -25.42
CA GLY A 155 20.25 -3.68 -24.29
C GLY A 155 20.71 -4.46 -23.06
N ALA A 156 20.09 -5.61 -22.78
CA ALA A 156 20.49 -6.51 -21.69
C ALA A 156 21.83 -7.21 -21.99
N LEU A 157 22.07 -7.65 -23.23
CA LEU A 157 23.34 -8.27 -23.64
C LEU A 157 24.52 -7.30 -23.54
N ARG A 158 24.30 -6.01 -23.83
CA ARG A 158 25.33 -4.96 -23.65
C ARG A 158 25.73 -4.75 -22.18
N THR A 159 24.85 -5.06 -21.22
CA THR A 159 25.16 -4.95 -19.79
C THR A 159 25.87 -6.17 -19.20
N GLU A 160 25.84 -7.33 -19.88
CA GLU A 160 26.49 -8.55 -19.40
C GLU A 160 27.96 -8.70 -19.85
N GLY A 161 28.44 -7.86 -20.77
CA GLY A 161 29.82 -7.88 -21.30
C GLY A 161 30.89 -7.19 -20.44
N VAL A 162 30.53 -6.56 -19.31
CA VAL A 162 31.49 -5.92 -18.40
C VAL A 162 31.35 -6.52 -17.00
N ALA A 163 31.93 -7.70 -16.81
CA ALA A 163 32.04 -8.32 -15.51
C ALA A 163 33.49 -8.30 -14.99
N ARG A 164 33.68 -7.53 -13.90
CA ARG A 164 34.59 -7.77 -12.75
C ARG A 164 36.05 -7.30 -12.83
N SER A 165 36.35 -6.26 -12.05
CA SER A 165 37.56 -6.21 -11.21
C SER A 165 37.17 -6.12 -9.73
N ARG A 166 37.93 -6.84 -8.91
CA ARG A 166 37.67 -7.26 -7.53
C ARG A 166 38.02 -6.20 -6.48
N GLY A 167 37.36 -6.25 -5.32
CA GLY A 167 37.83 -5.63 -4.07
C GLY A 167 36.71 -5.47 -3.03
N HIS A 168 36.70 -6.33 -2.01
CA HIS A 168 35.74 -6.42 -0.91
C HIS A 168 36.22 -5.55 0.30
N PRO A 169 35.53 -5.61 1.45
CA PRO A 169 34.57 -4.65 2.04
C PRO A 169 35.21 -3.60 3.00
N LEU A 170 34.41 -2.67 3.55
CA LEU A 170 34.33 -2.29 4.98
C LEU A 170 33.65 -0.91 5.15
N GLU A 171 32.63 -0.88 6.01
CA GLU A 171 32.28 0.19 6.96
C GLU A 171 32.44 1.66 6.52
N PHE A 172 31.32 2.38 6.27
CA PHE A 172 31.30 3.82 6.49
C PHE A 172 29.95 4.30 7.04
N LEU A 173 30.03 4.76 8.29
CA LEU A 173 29.01 5.48 9.05
C LEU A 173 28.42 6.68 8.30
N PRO A 174 27.16 7.07 8.61
CA PRO A 174 26.66 8.39 8.27
C PRO A 174 27.28 9.43 9.23
N GLN A 175 28.33 10.14 8.78
CA GLN A 175 28.72 11.41 9.39
C GLN A 175 27.66 12.46 9.00
N LEU A 176 26.89 12.96 9.96
CA LEU A 176 27.20 14.22 10.65
C LEU A 176 27.52 15.35 9.65
N PHE A 177 26.49 15.84 8.97
CA PHE A 177 26.40 17.26 8.65
C PHE A 177 25.77 17.95 9.86
N PHE A 178 26.63 18.41 10.76
CA PHE A 178 26.28 19.34 11.84
C PHE A 178 27.12 20.61 11.66
N LEU A 179 26.48 21.75 11.94
CA LEU A 179 26.97 23.15 11.91
C LEU A 179 27.08 23.78 10.50
N MET A 180 26.49 24.94 10.17
CA MET A 180 26.00 26.08 10.98
C MET A 180 24.88 26.84 10.24
N CYS A 181 23.87 27.32 10.99
CA CYS A 181 23.50 28.75 11.14
C CYS A 181 22.03 28.92 11.56
N PHE A 182 21.85 29.44 12.79
CA PHE A 182 20.66 29.99 13.45
C PHE A 182 19.44 29.09 13.72
#